data_AF-A0A953F004-F1
#
_entry.id   AF-A0A953F004-F1
#
_cell.length_a   1.000
_cell.length_b   1.000
_cell.length_c   1.000
_cell.angle_alpha   90.00
_cell.angle_beta   90.00
_cell.angle_gamma   90.00
#
_symmetry.space_group_name_H-M   'P 1'
#
loop_
_entity.id
_entity.type
_entity.pdbx_description
1 polymer ?
#
loop_
_entity_poly.entity_id
_entity_poly.type
_entity_poly.pdbx_seq_one_letter_code
_entity_poly.pdbx_strand_id
1 'polypeptide(L)' 'MDPQVCHGQACIRGTRIMVSVVLDNLAAGVEIPEIITSYPPLTDPDIRAAIAYGADLARDQVVALPSGVL' A
#
# COMPACT_ATOMS: atom_id res chain seq x y z
N MET A 1 15.35 3.25 -3.69
CA MET A 1 14.76 2.59 -2.52
C MET A 1 15.85 2.61 -1.46
N ASP A 2 15.67 3.40 -0.39
CA ASP A 2 16.63 3.45 0.71
C ASP A 2 16.21 2.42 1.77
N PRO A 3 17.00 1.36 2.03
CA PRO A 3 16.65 0.31 2.98
C PRO A 3 16.51 0.82 4.43
N GLN A 4 17.00 2.02 4.75
CA GLN A 4 16.97 2.59 6.10
C GLN A 4 15.69 3.37 6.41
N VAL A 5 14.80 3.56 5.44
CA VAL A 5 13.53 4.25 5.64
C VAL A 5 12.44 3.21 5.93
N CYS A 6 11.75 3.34 7.06
CA CYS A 6 10.64 2.46 7.51
C CYS A 6 11.01 1.02 7.92
N HIS A 7 12.10 0.80 8.68
CA HIS A 7 12.46 -0.52 9.23
C HIS A 7 12.58 -1.65 8.17
N GLY A 8 12.98 -1.32 6.94
CA GLY A 8 13.09 -2.26 5.82
C GLY A 8 11.78 -2.53 5.06
N GLN A 9 10.69 -1.83 5.40
CA GLN A 9 9.40 -1.96 4.72
C GLN A 9 9.26 -0.91 3.60
N ALA A 10 8.60 -1.29 2.51
CA ALA A 10 8.39 -0.40 1.37
C ALA A 10 7.52 0.81 1.76
N CYS A 11 8.00 2.02 1.44
CA CYS A 11 7.34 3.29 1.72
C CYS A 11 7.13 4.08 0.42
N ILE A 12 6.03 4.84 0.35
CA ILE A 12 5.75 5.74 -0.77
C ILE A 12 6.85 6.81 -0.83
N ARG A 13 7.39 7.04 -2.02
CA ARG A 13 8.53 7.92 -2.25
C ARG A 13 8.28 9.31 -1.67
N GLY A 14 9.24 9.83 -0.90
CA GLY A 14 9.13 11.17 -0.31
C GLY A 14 8.24 11.23 0.93
N THR A 15 7.73 10.09 1.40
CA THR A 15 6.88 10.00 2.59
C THR A 15 7.43 8.95 3.57
N ARG A 16 6.85 8.88 4.77
CA ARG A 16 7.01 7.76 5.70
C ARG A 16 5.78 6.85 5.73
N ILE A 17 4.93 6.93 4.71
CA ILE A 17 3.71 6.15 4.62
C ILE A 17 4.07 4.82 3.95
N MET A 18 3.85 3.74 4.67
CA MET A 18 4.15 2.39 4.20
C MET A 18 3.16 1.97 3.12
N VAL A 19 3.63 1.21 2.15
CA VAL A 19 2.77 0.61 1.10
C VAL A 19 1.69 -0.26 1.74
N SER A 20 2.01 -0.99 2.82
CA SER A 20 1.02 -1.80 3.53
C SER A 20 -0.12 -0.97 4.10
N VAL A 21 0.13 0.24 4.62
CA VAL A 21 -0.93 1.12 5.15
C VAL A 21 -1.94 1.47 4.06
N VAL A 22 -1.47 1.73 2.84
CA VAL A 22 -2.34 1.98 1.69
C VAL A 22 -3.16 0.72 1.35
N LEU A 23 -2.52 -0.44 1.29
CA LEU A 23 -3.18 -1.71 0.99
C LEU A 23 -4.19 -2.12 2.06
N ASP A 24 -3.90 -1.86 3.33
CA ASP A 24 -4.78 -2.13 4.48
C ASP A 24 -6.06 -1.28 4.40
N ASN A 25 -5.93 0.02 4.06
CA ASN A 25 -7.08 0.90 3.85
C ASN A 25 -7.95 0.43 2.67
N LEU A 26 -7.32 0.05 1.56
CA LEU A 26 -8.04 -0.49 0.40
C LEU A 26 -8.75 -1.81 0.73
N ALA A 27 -8.10 -2.69 1.49
CA ALA A 27 -8.70 -3.95 1.96
C ALA A 27 -9.86 -3.72 2.94
N ALA A 28 -9.83 -2.62 3.71
CA ALA A 28 -10.93 -2.18 4.56
C ALA A 28 -12.09 -1.49 3.79
N GLY A 29 -11.96 -1.33 2.47
CA GLY A 29 -12.99 -0.70 1.63
C GLY A 29 -12.98 0.83 1.67
N VAL A 30 -11.89 1.46 2.14
CA VAL A 30 -11.76 2.92 2.15
C VAL A 30 -11.56 3.42 0.72
N GLU A 31 -12.37 4.41 0.32
CA GLU A 31 -12.29 5.01 -1.01
C GLU A 31 -11.01 5.84 -1.19
N ILE A 32 -10.42 5.81 -2.39
CA ILE A 32 -9.16 6.50 -2.70
C ILE A 32 -9.17 7.99 -2.28
N PRO A 33 -10.22 8.79 -2.54
CA PRO A 33 -10.26 10.18 -2.12
C PRO A 33 -10.19 10.37 -0.59
N GLU A 34 -10.73 9.43 0.17
CA GLU A 34 -10.70 9.44 1.64
C GLU A 34 -9.32 9.07 2.17
N ILE A 35 -8.63 8.11 1.52
CA ILE A 35 -7.23 7.79 1.80
C ILE A 35 -6.35 9.03 1.56
N ILE A 36 -6.50 9.70 0.43
CA ILE A 36 -5.73 10.91 0.10
C ILE A 36 -6.02 12.05 1.10
N THR A 37 -7.27 12.19 1.52
CA THR A 37 -7.66 13.19 2.54
C THR A 37 -6.99 12.88 3.89
N SER A 38 -6.94 11.61 4.28
CA SER A 38 -6.31 11.15 5.52
C SER A 38 -4.78 11.24 5.48
N TYR A 39 -4.21 11.17 4.27
CA TYR A 39 -2.77 11.26 4.03
C TYR A 39 -2.47 12.31 2.94
N PRO A 40 -2.48 13.61 3.26
CA PRO A 40 -2.34 14.69 2.28
C PRO A 40 -1.12 14.64 1.35
N PRO A 41 0.03 14.03 1.72
CA PRO A 41 1.14 13.85 0.80
C PRO A 41 0.90 12.83 -0.31
N LEU A 42 -0.11 11.96 -0.20
CA LEU A 42 -0.41 10.94 -1.20
C LEU A 42 -1.19 11.52 -2.37
N THR A 43 -0.92 10.96 -3.55
CA THR A 43 -1.65 11.23 -4.78
C THR A 43 -2.27 9.94 -5.33
N ASP A 44 -3.25 10.05 -6.22
CA ASP A 44 -3.82 8.86 -6.91
C ASP A 44 -2.72 8.00 -7.59
N PRO A 45 -1.71 8.56 -8.27
CA PRO A 45 -0.54 7.80 -8.74
C PRO A 45 0.20 7.02 -7.67
N ASP A 46 0.34 7.55 -6.45
CA ASP A 46 1.00 6.84 -5.35
C ASP A 46 0.18 5.63 -4.88
N ILE A 47 -1.15 5.78 -4.82
CA ILE A 47 -2.06 4.67 -4.49
C ILE A 47 -1.97 3.58 -5.56
N ARG A 48 -1.95 3.95 -6.85
CA ARG A 48 -1.77 2.97 -7.95
C ARG A 48 -0.42 2.28 -7.89
N ALA A 49 0.64 2.99 -7.52
CA ALA A 49 1.97 2.42 -7.35
C ALA A 49 2.00 1.42 -6.18
N ALA A 50 1.31 1.71 -5.07
CA ALA A 50 1.15 0.80 -3.94
C ALA A 50 0.45 -0.51 -4.35
N ILE A 51 -0.65 -0.41 -5.11
CA ILE A 51 -1.38 -1.57 -5.65
C ILE A 51 -0.49 -2.40 -6.58
N ALA A 52 0.23 -1.74 -7.50
CA ALA A 52 1.13 -2.42 -8.42
C ALA A 52 2.25 -3.16 -7.69
N TYR A 53 2.83 -2.56 -6.65
CA TYR A 53 3.82 -3.19 -5.79
C TYR A 53 3.27 -4.43 -5.08
N GLY A 54 2.07 -4.33 -4.48
CA GLY A 54 1.42 -5.47 -3.83
C GLY A 54 1.11 -6.61 -4.81
N ALA A 55 0.64 -6.28 -6.02
CA ALA A 55 0.37 -7.25 -7.07
C ALA A 55 1.64 -7.98 -7.54
N ASP A 56 2.77 -7.30 -7.59
CA ASP A 56 4.05 -7.90 -7.97
C ASP A 56 4.54 -8.91 -6.92
N LEU A 57 4.49 -8.54 -5.64
CA LEU A 57 4.83 -9.45 -4.54
C LEU A 57 3.93 -10.69 -4.50
N ALA A 58 2.64 -10.54 -4.83
CA ALA A 58 1.68 -11.64 -4.87
C ALA A 58 1.93 -12.63 -6.02
N ARG A 59 2.70 -12.25 -7.07
CA ARG A 59 3.11 -13.18 -8.13
C ARG A 59 4.23 -14.10 -7.67
N ASP A 60 5.17 -13.56 -6.90
CA ASP A 60 6.36 -14.29 -6.46
C ASP A 60 6.08 -15.18 -5.25
N GLN A 61 5.09 -14.83 -4.42
CA GLN A 61 4.77 -15.55 -3.20
C GLN A 61 3.30 -16.01 -3.17
N VAL A 62 3.10 -17.32 -3.10
CA VAL A 62 1.78 -17.91 -2.90
C VAL A 62 1.48 -17.96 -1.40
N VAL A 63 0.52 -17.16 -0.95
CA VAL A 63 -0.02 -17.18 0.42
C VAL A 63 -1.47 -17.62 0.40
N ALA A 64 -1.91 -18.29 1.47
CA ALA A 64 -3.32 -18.64 1.61
C ALA A 64 -4.15 -17.37 1.79
N LEU A 65 -5.20 -17.21 0.97
CA LEU A 65 -6.12 -16.08 1.13
C LEU A 65 -7.01 -16.29 2.36
N PRO A 66 -7.15 -15.30 3.25
CA PRO A 66 -8.03 -15.39 4.40
C PRO A 66 -9.48 -15.52 3.92
N SER A 67 -10.20 -16.51 4.45
CA SER A 67 -11.49 -16.99 3.92
C SER A 67 -12.70 -16.08 4.22
N GLY A 68 -12.54 -14.76 4.29
CA GLY A 68 -13.60 -13.83 4.68
C GLY A 68 -13.54 -12.43 4.07
N VAL A 69 -12.66 -12.19 3.10
CA VAL A 69 -12.63 -10.93 2.33
C VAL A 69 -13.22 -11.21 0.95
N LEU A 70 -14.55 -11.27 0.87
CA LEU A 70 -15.36 -11.13 -0.34
C LEU A 70 -16.70 -10.49 0.03
#